data_AF-A0A0H5CUP0-F1
#
_entry.id   AF-A0A0H5CUP0-F1
#
_cell.length_a   1.000
_cell.length_b   1.000
_cell.length_c   1.000
_cell.angle_alpha   90.00
_cell.angle_beta   90.00
_cell.angle_gamma   90.00
#
_symmetry.space_group_name_H-M   'P 1'
#
loop_
_entity.id
_entity.type
_entity.pdbx_description
1 polymer ?
#
loop_
_entity_poly.entity_id
_entity_poly.type
_entity_poly.pdbx_seq_one_letter_code
_entity_poly.pdbx_strand_id
1 'polypeptide(L)' 'MTDPITARDHDLHAVLADLDQADDQYLAWRGERESLIRQAKALGASHRRIADHTSLSHTGVGRLIRRTDPSAPTATTR' A
#
# COMPACT_ATOMS: atom_id res chain seq x y z
N MET A 1 -40.08 17.75 -9.33
CA MET A 1 -39.37 16.99 -10.37
C MET A 1 -37.92 17.43 -10.26
N THR A 2 -37.04 16.62 -9.68
CA THR A 2 -35.62 16.98 -9.52
C THR A 2 -34.96 16.98 -10.90
N ASP A 3 -34.18 18.02 -11.21
CA ASP A 3 -33.45 18.12 -12.47
C ASP A 3 -32.49 16.91 -12.62
N PRO A 4 -32.57 16.14 -13.72
CA PRO A 4 -31.72 14.97 -13.93
C PRO A 4 -30.21 15.30 -13.93
N ILE A 5 -29.83 16.55 -14.25
CA ILE A 5 -28.44 17.01 -14.17
C ILE A 5 -28.02 17.13 -12.71
N THR A 6 -28.84 17.74 -11.86
CA THR A 6 -28.58 17.87 -10.43
C THR A 6 -28.54 16.51 -9.72
N ALA A 7 -29.39 15.56 -10.12
CA ALA A 7 -29.36 14.20 -9.59
C ALA A 7 -28.05 13.48 -9.94
N ARG A 8 -27.60 13.58 -11.20
CA ARG A 8 -26.33 13.01 -11.65
C ARG A 8 -25.14 13.62 -10.92
N ASP A 9 -25.10 14.94 -10.75
CA ASP A 9 -23.99 15.61 -10.07
C ASP A 9 -23.90 15.21 -8.60
N HIS A 10 -25.04 15.02 -7.94
CA HIS A 10 -25.10 14.48 -6.59
C HIS A 10 -24.56 13.04 -6.53
N ASP A 11 -24.99 12.17 -7.43
CA ASP A 11 -24.51 10.78 -7.50
C ASP A 11 -23.00 10.71 -7.79
N LEU A 12 -22.51 11.57 -8.69
CA LEU A 12 -21.08 11.67 -8.99
C LEU A 12 -20.29 12.13 -7.76
N HIS A 13 -20.77 13.14 -7.04
CA HIS A 13 -20.12 13.63 -5.83
C HIS A 13 -20.04 12.52 -4.75
N ALA A 14 -21.10 11.73 -4.59
CA ALA A 14 -21.10 10.60 -3.67
C ALA A 14 -20.05 9.54 -4.05
N VAL A 15 -19.98 9.16 -5.34
CA VAL A 15 -18.98 8.19 -5.83
C VAL A 15 -17.54 8.69 -5.63
N LEU A 16 -17.29 9.98 -5.86
CA LEU A 16 -15.96 10.56 -5.63
C LEU A 16 -15.57 10.54 -4.14
N ALA A 17 -16.50 10.85 -3.24
CA ALA A 17 -16.27 10.74 -1.81
C ALA A 17 -16.00 9.28 -1.37
N ASP A 18 -16.73 8.32 -1.94
CA ASP A 18 -16.49 6.89 -1.68
C ASP A 18 -15.10 6.44 -2.18
N LEU A 19 -14.64 6.97 -3.31
CA LEU A 19 -13.28 6.71 -3.82
C LEU A 19 -12.20 7.28 -2.89
N ASP A 20 -12.38 8.51 -2.40
CA ASP A 20 -11.45 9.12 -1.45
C ASP A 20 -11.35 8.27 -0.17
N GLN A 21 -12.50 7.84 0.37
CA GLN A 21 -12.53 6.97 1.55
C GLN A 21 -11.88 5.60 1.28
N ALA A 22 -12.08 5.03 0.09
CA ALA A 22 -11.46 3.76 -0.29
C ALA A 22 -9.93 3.88 -0.43
N ASP A 23 -9.43 5.00 -0.95
CA ASP A 23 -7.98 5.25 -1.05
C ASP A 23 -7.34 5.40 0.33
N ASP A 24 -7.99 6.13 1.26
CA ASP A 24 -7.54 6.25 2.64
C ASP A 24 -7.44 4.88 3.34
N GLN A 25 -8.46 4.03 3.18
CA GLN A 25 -8.45 2.67 3.72
C GLN A 25 -7.35 1.82 3.09
N TYR A 26 -7.17 1.92 1.76
CA TYR A 26 -6.11 1.22 1.05
C TYR A 26 -4.73 1.64 1.56
N LEU A 27 -4.48 2.94 1.77
CA LEU A 27 -3.23 3.46 2.30
C LEU A 27 -2.97 2.95 3.72
N ALA A 28 -4.00 2.94 4.58
CA ALA A 28 -3.89 2.40 5.94
C ALA A 28 -3.53 0.91 5.94
N TRP A 29 -4.27 0.08 5.19
CA TRP A 29 -4.01 -1.35 5.06
C TRP A 29 -2.65 -1.64 4.44
N ARG A 30 -2.24 -0.85 3.44
CA ARG A 30 -0.91 -0.95 2.85
C ARG A 30 0.15 -0.72 3.91
N GLY A 31 0.01 0.34 4.72
CA GLY A 31 0.95 0.67 5.80
C GLY A 31 1.07 -0.44 6.84
N GLU A 32 -0.06 -1.00 7.27
CA GLU A 32 -0.09 -2.14 8.19
C GLU A 32 0.62 -3.36 7.60
N ARG A 33 0.33 -3.70 6.33
CA ARG A 33 1.01 -4.78 5.62
C ARG A 33 2.53 -4.57 5.54
N GLU A 34 2.99 -3.36 5.21
CA GLU A 34 4.43 -3.06 5.19
C GLU A 34 5.06 -3.16 6.59
N SER A 35 4.32 -2.83 7.66
CA SER A 35 4.76 -3.03 9.05
C SER A 35 4.92 -4.52 9.38
N LEU A 36 3.93 -5.35 9.05
CA LEU A 36 3.97 -6.80 9.30
C LEU A 36 5.11 -7.48 8.52
N ILE A 37 5.37 -7.08 7.28
CA ILE A 37 6.51 -7.57 6.49
C ILE A 37 7.83 -7.28 7.20
N ARG A 38 8.00 -6.07 7.75
CA ARG A 38 9.21 -5.70 8.49
C ARG A 38 9.34 -6.47 9.79
N GLN A 39 8.24 -6.66 10.53
CA GLN A 39 8.23 -7.48 11.75
C GLN A 39 8.61 -8.93 11.46
N ALA A 40 8.02 -9.55 10.43
CA ALA A 40 8.38 -10.91 10.01
C ALA A 40 9.87 -11.00 9.64
N LYS A 41 10.42 -9.97 8.99
CA LYS A 41 11.85 -9.93 8.67
C LYS A 41 12.71 -9.82 9.93
N ALA A 42 12.34 -8.97 10.89
CA ALA A 42 13.03 -8.82 12.17
C ALA A 42 13.03 -10.11 13.00
N LEU A 43 11.98 -10.92 12.87
CA LEU A 43 11.87 -12.27 13.44
C LEU A 43 12.66 -13.35 12.66
N GLY A 44 13.44 -12.96 11.65
CA GLY A 44 14.34 -13.85 10.91
C GLY A 44 13.73 -14.53 9.69
N ALA A 45 12.50 -14.22 9.29
CA ALA A 45 11.91 -14.82 8.10
C ALA A 45 12.68 -14.44 6.82
N SER A 46 12.80 -15.39 5.89
CA SER A 46 13.39 -15.14 4.57
C SER A 46 12.40 -14.38 3.68
N HIS A 47 12.91 -13.63 2.68
CA HIS A 47 12.04 -12.90 1.76
C HIS A 47 11.09 -13.82 0.98
N ARG A 48 11.52 -15.07 0.71
CA ARG A 48 10.66 -16.07 0.08
C ARG A 48 9.51 -16.48 0.99
N ARG A 49 9.81 -16.83 2.25
CA ARG A 49 8.77 -17.21 3.22
C ARG A 49 7.77 -16.09 3.47
N ILE A 50 8.21 -14.84 3.49
CA ILE A 50 7.30 -13.68 3.61
C ILE A 50 6.43 -13.53 2.36
N ALA A 51 7.01 -13.72 1.16
CA ALA A 51 6.28 -13.61 -0.10
C ALA A 51 5.13 -14.62 -0.21
N ASP A 52 5.27 -15.81 0.37
CA ASP A 52 4.20 -16.83 0.41
C ASP A 52 2.92 -16.34 1.15
N HIS A 53 3.02 -15.29 1.95
CA HIS A 53 1.92 -14.72 2.74
C HIS A 53 1.49 -13.32 2.29
N THR A 54 1.97 -12.84 1.14
CA THR A 54 1.64 -11.50 0.65
C THR A 54 1.45 -11.51 -0.87
N SER A 55 0.85 -10.45 -1.42
CA SER A 55 0.80 -10.27 -2.87
C SER A 55 2.13 -9.82 -3.50
N LEU A 56 3.21 -9.65 -2.72
CA LEU A 56 4.52 -9.26 -3.23
C LEU A 56 5.36 -10.48 -3.57
N SER A 57 6.10 -10.40 -4.68
CA SER A 57 7.18 -11.35 -4.95
C SER A 57 8.31 -11.23 -3.91
N HIS A 58 9.14 -12.25 -3.78
CA HIS A 58 10.31 -12.20 -2.87
C HIS A 58 11.26 -11.03 -3.21
N THR A 59 11.34 -10.62 -4.48
CA THR A 59 12.13 -9.46 -4.91
C THR A 59 11.46 -8.16 -4.49
N GLY A 60 10.13 -8.10 -4.57
CA GLY A 60 9.32 -6.99 -4.05
C GLY A 60 9.48 -6.80 -2.54
N VAL A 61 9.42 -7.89 -1.77
CA VAL A 61 9.68 -7.89 -0.33
C VAL A 61 11.08 -7.35 -0.01
N GLY A 62 12.11 -7.83 -0.70
CA GLY A 62 13.48 -7.35 -0.49
C GLY A 62 13.65 -5.85 -0.81
N ARG A 63 12.99 -5.36 -1.87
CA ARG A 63 13.02 -3.94 -2.24
C ARG A 63 12.31 -3.07 -1.21
N LEU A 64 11.17 -3.51 -0.70
CA LEU A 64 10.42 -2.83 0.35
C LEU A 64 11.28 -2.69 1.61
N ILE A 65 11.85 -3.79 2.10
CA ILE A 65 12.69 -3.79 3.31
C ILE A 65 13.87 -2.83 3.15
N ARG A 66 14.58 -2.88 2.01
CA ARG A 66 15.73 -2.00 1.73
C ARG A 66 15.35 -0.52 1.72
N ARG A 67 14.19 -0.16 1.15
CA ARG A 67 13.72 1.24 1.11
C ARG A 67 13.44 1.78 2.51
N THR A 68 12.97 0.92 3.41
CA THR A 68 12.58 1.29 4.78
C THR A 68 13.71 1.18 5.80
N ASP A 69 14.87 0.64 5.41
CA ASP A 69 16.04 0.52 6.27
C ASP A 69 16.90 1.80 6.16
N PRO A 70 16.96 2.65 7.19
CA PRO A 70 17.75 3.88 7.17
C PRO A 70 19.26 3.63 7.11
N SER A 71 19.73 2.39 7.35
CA SER A 71 21.13 2.01 7.29
C SER A 71 21.59 1.53 5.90
N ALA A 72 20.67 1.43 4.92
CA ALA A 72 21.04 1.02 3.58
C ALA A 72 21.82 2.15 2.89
N PRO A 73 23.09 1.93 2.44
CA PRO A 73 23.81 2.95 1.71
C PRO A 73 23.01 3.30 0.46
N THR A 74 22.66 4.58 0.31
CA THR A 74 22.22 5.14 -0.96
C THR A 74 23.29 4.79 -1.96
N ALA A 75 22.96 3.90 -2.90
CA ALA A 75 23.84 3.60 -4.02
C ALA A 75 23.98 4.91 -4.82
N THR A 76 25.05 5.65 -4.55
CA THR A 76 25.54 6.74 -5.39
C THR A 76 25.91 6.13 -6.73
N THR A 77 25.00 6.24 -7.69
CA THR A 77 25.29 5.98 -9.10
C THR A 77 26.32 7.01 -9.56
N ARG A 78 27.44 6.51 -10.10
CA ARG A 78 28.48 7.28 -10.77
C ARG A 78 28.26 7.25 -12.27
#